data_AF-M5IJC2-F1
#
_entry.id   AF-M5IJC2-F1
#
_cell.length_a   1.000
_cell.length_b   1.000
_cell.length_c   1.000
_cell.angle_alpha   90.00
_cell.angle_beta   90.00
_cell.angle_gamma   90.00
#
_symmetry.space_group_name_H-M   'P 1'
#
loop_
_entity.id
_entity.type
_entity.pdbx_description
1 polymer ?
#
loop_
_entity_poly.entity_id
_entity_poly.type
_entity_poly.pdbx_seq_one_letter_code
_entity_poly.pdbx_strand_id
1 'polypeptide(L)'
;MKPTPKQWLQVAKNFIIELPLEILAFFVVPIALLFAKESDDHLPRCFRWFEDADDYYDGQSAAINGDGGWRRDHFPPPKNRTYFARLCWLLRNRIGYFCVKYLGVKTSEIDPASIKTFGDPSITSNGGASNSWCKVECRLKDGRERFGYYRTIRWCKRFYARIYVGWKLMDIAGANPENWHEFIEDGDKKVLKTVWAFHPMRKVKE
;
A
#
# COMPACT_ATOMS: atom_id res chain seq x y z
N MET A 1 -9.81 12.58 15.18
CA MET A 1 -11.07 12.40 14.43
C MET A 1 -11.14 10.96 13.95
N LYS A 2 -12.29 10.29 14.12
CA LYS A 2 -12.50 8.90 13.64
C LYS A 2 -13.07 8.91 12.21
N PRO A 3 -12.99 7.80 11.45
CA PRO A 3 -13.69 7.69 10.17
C PRO A 3 -15.21 7.81 10.34
N THR A 4 -15.86 8.46 9.39
CA THR A 4 -17.33 8.63 9.34
C THR A 4 -18.03 7.36 8.84
N PRO A 5 -19.36 7.23 8.98
CA PRO A 5 -20.10 6.10 8.41
C PRO A 5 -19.90 5.95 6.89
N LYS A 6 -19.92 7.07 6.14
CA LYS A 6 -19.64 7.10 4.69
C LYS A 6 -18.25 6.54 4.36
N GLN A 7 -17.25 6.85 5.19
CA GLN A 7 -15.88 6.36 5.02
C GLN A 7 -15.76 4.87 5.35
N TRP A 8 -16.44 4.39 6.41
CA TRP A 8 -16.53 2.96 6.68
C TRP A 8 -17.22 2.17 5.58
N LEU A 9 -18.26 2.73 4.95
CA LEU A 9 -18.91 2.11 3.80
C LEU A 9 -17.97 1.99 2.59
N GLN A 10 -17.10 2.99 2.36
CA GLN A 10 -16.04 2.89 1.33
C GLN A 10 -15.05 1.77 1.63
N VAL A 11 -14.63 1.61 2.90
CA VAL A 11 -13.76 0.50 3.31
C VAL A 11 -14.45 -0.83 3.09
N ALA A 12 -15.71 -0.97 3.51
CA ALA A 12 -16.48 -2.21 3.31
C ALA A 12 -16.65 -2.55 1.82
N LYS A 13 -16.93 -1.54 0.98
CA LYS A 13 -17.01 -1.72 -0.48
C LYS A 13 -15.68 -2.24 -1.06
N ASN A 14 -14.56 -1.61 -0.73
CA ASN A 14 -13.25 -2.04 -1.22
C ASN A 14 -12.91 -3.45 -0.73
N PHE A 15 -13.19 -3.74 0.55
CA PHE A 15 -13.00 -5.07 1.13
C PHE A 15 -13.79 -6.16 0.40
N ILE A 16 -15.07 -5.92 0.09
CA ILE A 16 -15.91 -6.88 -0.66
C ILE A 16 -15.36 -7.15 -2.08
N ILE A 17 -14.80 -6.12 -2.73
CA ILE A 17 -14.20 -6.24 -4.07
C ILE A 17 -12.86 -6.98 -4.02
N GLU A 18 -12.01 -6.66 -3.04
CA GLU A 18 -10.64 -7.15 -2.94
C GLU A 18 -10.56 -8.56 -2.33
N LEU A 19 -11.39 -8.88 -1.33
CA LEU A 19 -11.32 -10.14 -0.59
C LEU A 19 -11.37 -11.40 -1.49
N PRO A 20 -12.25 -11.50 -2.50
CA PRO A 20 -12.26 -12.65 -3.41
C PRO A 20 -10.93 -12.80 -4.17
N LEU A 21 -10.34 -11.70 -4.62
CA LEU A 21 -9.06 -11.72 -5.34
C LEU A 21 -7.89 -12.07 -4.41
N GLU A 22 -7.92 -11.58 -3.17
CA GLU A 22 -6.93 -11.91 -2.14
C GLU A 22 -6.95 -13.41 -1.78
N ILE A 23 -8.15 -14.02 -1.72
CA ILE A 23 -8.29 -15.47 -1.53
C ILE A 23 -7.78 -16.23 -2.76
N LEU A 24 -8.18 -15.81 -3.97
CA LEU A 24 -7.74 -16.43 -5.21
C LEU A 24 -6.22 -16.37 -5.40
N ALA A 25 -5.56 -15.32 -4.92
CA ALA A 25 -4.11 -15.15 -5.04
C ALA A 25 -3.32 -16.32 -4.43
N PHE A 26 -3.83 -16.97 -3.37
CA PHE A 26 -3.16 -18.15 -2.78
C PHE A 26 -3.08 -19.36 -3.73
N PHE A 27 -3.98 -19.45 -4.69
CA PHE A 27 -4.03 -20.53 -5.68
C PHE A 27 -3.44 -20.10 -7.02
N VAL A 28 -3.75 -18.88 -7.46
CA VAL A 28 -3.34 -18.37 -8.77
C VAL A 28 -1.86 -18.01 -8.81
N VAL A 29 -1.32 -17.36 -7.78
CA VAL A 29 0.08 -16.88 -7.78
C VAL A 29 1.10 -18.03 -7.94
N PRO A 30 1.03 -19.14 -7.17
CA PRO A 30 1.95 -20.26 -7.36
C PRO A 30 1.96 -20.78 -8.80
N ILE A 31 0.78 -20.91 -9.42
CA ILE A 31 0.63 -21.41 -10.80
C ILE A 31 1.15 -20.37 -11.80
N ALA A 32 0.77 -19.10 -11.65
CA ALA A 32 1.17 -18.01 -12.55
C ALA A 32 2.70 -17.84 -12.61
N LEU A 33 3.39 -18.03 -11.48
CA LEU A 33 4.84 -17.93 -11.40
C LEU A 33 5.58 -19.05 -12.15
N LEU A 34 4.96 -20.20 -12.40
CA LEU A 34 5.56 -21.25 -13.23
C LEU A 34 5.73 -20.82 -14.69
N PHE A 35 4.97 -19.81 -15.12
CA PHE A 35 5.05 -19.23 -16.46
C PHE A 35 5.97 -18.00 -16.54
N ALA A 36 6.51 -17.53 -15.41
CA ALA A 36 7.41 -16.39 -15.35
C ALA A 36 8.86 -16.85 -15.41
N LYS A 37 9.61 -16.36 -16.40
CA LYS A 37 11.06 -16.59 -16.54
C LYS A 37 11.83 -15.73 -15.55
N GLU A 38 13.09 -16.09 -15.30
CA GLU A 38 13.97 -15.29 -14.45
C GLU A 38 14.11 -13.86 -14.99
N SER A 39 14.22 -13.67 -16.31
CA SER A 39 14.29 -12.36 -16.97
C SER A 39 13.01 -11.51 -16.87
N ASP A 40 11.88 -12.08 -16.46
CA ASP A 40 10.61 -11.37 -16.47
C ASP A 40 10.46 -10.49 -15.22
N ASP A 41 9.89 -9.30 -15.38
CA ASP A 41 9.53 -8.43 -14.25
C ASP A 41 8.06 -8.57 -13.84
N HIS A 42 7.36 -9.48 -14.50
CA HIS A 42 5.96 -9.32 -14.79
C HIS A 42 5.29 -10.68 -15.00
N LEU A 43 4.13 -10.90 -14.36
CA LEU A 43 3.31 -12.08 -14.64
C LEU A 43 2.73 -12.00 -16.07
N PRO A 44 2.36 -13.15 -16.67
CA PRO A 44 1.59 -13.16 -17.92
C PRO A 44 0.36 -12.25 -17.82
N ARG A 45 -0.04 -11.64 -18.96
CA ARG A 45 -1.11 -10.63 -19.01
C ARG A 45 -2.41 -11.05 -18.32
N CYS A 46 -2.80 -12.32 -18.41
CA CYS A 46 -3.99 -12.86 -17.78
C CYS A 46 -3.91 -12.96 -16.24
N PHE A 47 -2.70 -12.98 -15.68
CA PHE A 47 -2.46 -13.04 -14.22
C PHE A 47 -1.98 -11.70 -13.63
N ARG A 48 -1.94 -10.64 -14.44
CA ARG A 48 -1.50 -9.30 -14.03
C ARG A 48 -2.22 -8.74 -12.83
N TRP A 49 -3.44 -9.17 -12.55
CA TRP A 49 -4.16 -8.68 -11.39
C TRP A 49 -3.53 -9.12 -10.06
N PHE A 50 -2.71 -10.18 -10.06
CA PHE A 50 -2.18 -10.82 -8.86
C PHE A 50 -0.74 -10.44 -8.51
N GLU A 51 -0.06 -9.65 -9.36
CA GLU A 51 1.25 -9.08 -9.01
C GLU A 51 1.11 -7.80 -8.16
N ASP A 52 2.21 -7.31 -7.58
CA ASP A 52 2.19 -6.00 -6.93
C ASP A 52 2.19 -4.86 -7.98
N ALA A 53 2.06 -3.62 -7.51
CA ALA A 53 2.22 -2.45 -8.34
C ALA A 53 3.56 -2.44 -9.09
N ASP A 54 3.54 -1.91 -10.31
CA ASP A 54 4.73 -1.72 -11.15
C ASP A 54 5.45 -0.41 -10.79
N ASP A 55 5.79 -0.28 -9.50
CA ASP A 55 6.59 0.82 -8.99
C ASP A 55 8.07 0.54 -9.26
N TYR A 56 8.84 1.57 -9.61
CA TYR A 56 10.27 1.44 -9.92
C TYR A 56 11.10 1.92 -8.74
N TYR A 57 11.93 1.03 -8.21
CA TYR A 57 12.92 1.36 -7.18
C TYR A 57 14.29 1.03 -7.73
N ASP A 58 15.26 1.93 -7.62
CA ASP A 58 16.64 1.72 -8.10
C ASP A 58 16.69 1.28 -9.58
N GLY A 59 15.80 1.83 -10.42
CA GLY A 59 15.68 1.47 -11.85
C GLY A 59 15.08 0.09 -12.13
N GLN A 60 14.55 -0.61 -11.12
CA GLN A 60 14.00 -1.95 -11.25
C GLN A 60 12.53 -2.01 -10.81
N SER A 61 11.70 -2.67 -11.62
CA SER A 61 10.29 -2.92 -11.32
C SER A 61 10.13 -3.81 -10.08
N ALA A 62 9.26 -3.37 -9.16
CA ALA A 62 8.89 -4.14 -7.98
C ALA A 62 7.88 -5.26 -8.27
N ALA A 63 7.14 -5.20 -9.38
CA ALA A 63 5.91 -5.95 -9.64
C ALA A 63 5.95 -7.38 -9.10
N ILE A 64 6.74 -8.28 -9.69
CA ILE A 64 6.95 -9.64 -9.14
C ILE A 64 8.25 -9.78 -8.34
N ASN A 65 9.20 -8.85 -8.48
CA ASN A 65 10.58 -8.99 -8.01
C ASN A 65 10.87 -8.28 -6.68
N GLY A 66 9.88 -7.64 -6.06
CA GLY A 66 10.05 -6.95 -4.79
C GLY A 66 10.52 -5.50 -4.91
N ASP A 67 10.05 -4.66 -3.99
CA ASP A 67 10.53 -3.29 -3.82
C ASP A 67 12.00 -3.24 -3.33
N GLY A 68 12.58 -2.04 -3.26
CA GLY A 68 13.97 -1.86 -2.83
C GLY A 68 14.26 -2.42 -1.43
N GLY A 69 13.32 -2.32 -0.50
CA GLY A 69 13.46 -2.88 0.85
C GLY A 69 13.44 -4.41 0.84
N TRP A 70 12.54 -5.02 0.07
CA TRP A 70 12.47 -6.46 -0.10
C TRP A 70 13.76 -7.05 -0.66
N ARG A 71 14.32 -6.37 -1.66
CA ARG A 71 15.59 -6.77 -2.26
C ARG A 71 16.74 -6.62 -1.26
N ARG A 72 16.83 -5.51 -0.51
CA ARG A 72 17.93 -5.33 0.45
C ARG A 72 17.85 -6.28 1.65
N ASP A 73 16.68 -6.42 2.26
CA ASP A 73 16.56 -6.99 3.61
C ASP A 73 16.15 -8.47 3.62
N HIS A 74 15.61 -8.98 2.51
CA HIS A 74 15.04 -10.34 2.46
C HIS A 74 15.64 -11.20 1.35
N PHE A 75 15.66 -10.71 0.11
CA PHE A 75 16.16 -11.45 -1.05
C PHE A 75 17.05 -10.57 -1.94
N PRO A 76 18.33 -10.41 -1.62
CA PRO A 76 19.28 -9.64 -2.44
C PRO A 76 19.39 -10.15 -3.88
N PRO A 77 19.54 -9.27 -4.89
CA PRO A 77 19.80 -9.70 -6.25
C PRO A 77 21.02 -10.64 -6.34
N PRO A 78 20.95 -11.71 -7.16
CA PRO A 78 19.86 -12.06 -8.08
C PRO A 78 18.72 -12.88 -7.43
N LYS A 79 18.81 -13.20 -6.13
CA LYS A 79 17.89 -14.13 -5.44
C LYS A 79 16.43 -13.66 -5.45
N ASN A 80 16.17 -12.36 -5.55
CA ASN A 80 14.82 -11.81 -5.68
C ASN A 80 14.05 -12.33 -6.90
N ARG A 81 14.74 -12.82 -7.93
CA ARG A 81 14.13 -13.32 -9.17
C ARG A 81 13.80 -14.82 -9.12
N THR A 82 14.16 -15.50 -8.02
CA THR A 82 13.81 -16.91 -7.80
C THR A 82 12.31 -17.10 -7.58
N TYR A 83 11.78 -18.25 -7.97
CA TYR A 83 10.38 -18.60 -7.75
C TYR A 83 9.94 -18.38 -6.29
N PHE A 84 10.75 -18.84 -5.33
CA PHE A 84 10.43 -18.73 -3.91
C PHE A 84 10.38 -17.26 -3.44
N ALA A 85 11.34 -16.44 -3.86
CA ALA A 85 11.36 -15.02 -3.49
C ALA A 85 10.13 -14.28 -4.04
N ARG A 86 9.77 -14.53 -5.31
CA ARG A 86 8.59 -13.96 -5.95
C ARG A 86 7.29 -14.45 -5.31
N LEU A 87 7.21 -15.73 -4.97
CA LEU A 87 6.07 -16.30 -4.27
C LEU A 87 5.87 -15.63 -2.90
N CYS A 88 6.93 -15.50 -2.10
CA CYS A 88 6.87 -14.80 -0.82
C CYS A 88 6.47 -13.33 -0.98
N TRP A 89 6.99 -12.65 -2.00
CA TRP A 89 6.68 -11.25 -2.28
C TRP A 89 5.20 -11.06 -2.65
N LEU A 90 4.69 -11.86 -3.60
CA LEU A 90 3.33 -11.75 -4.10
C LEU A 90 2.30 -12.25 -3.09
N LEU A 91 2.62 -13.24 -2.26
CA LEU A 91 1.78 -13.61 -1.13
C LEU A 91 1.79 -12.55 -0.02
N ARG A 92 2.81 -11.69 0.07
CA ARG A 92 2.83 -10.54 1.00
C ARG A 92 2.07 -9.33 0.43
N ASN A 93 2.19 -9.09 -0.87
CA ASN A 93 1.58 -7.95 -1.58
C ASN A 93 0.64 -8.46 -2.67
N ARG A 94 -0.38 -9.19 -2.25
CA ARG A 94 -1.38 -9.74 -3.16
C ARG A 94 -2.10 -8.58 -3.85
N ILE A 95 -2.44 -8.81 -5.12
CA ILE A 95 -3.35 -7.98 -5.91
C ILE A 95 -2.98 -6.50 -6.05
N GLY A 96 -1.71 -6.14 -5.84
CA GLY A 96 -1.28 -4.73 -5.83
C GLY A 96 -1.54 -4.01 -7.15
N TYR A 97 -1.32 -4.68 -8.28
CA TYR A 97 -1.64 -4.14 -9.61
C TYR A 97 -3.14 -3.88 -9.77
N PHE A 98 -3.99 -4.81 -9.34
CA PHE A 98 -5.45 -4.62 -9.38
C PHE A 98 -5.86 -3.40 -8.54
N CYS A 99 -5.35 -3.30 -7.30
CA CYS A 99 -5.66 -2.20 -6.42
C CYS A 99 -5.22 -0.86 -7.01
N VAL A 100 -4.03 -0.77 -7.59
CA VAL A 100 -3.55 0.45 -8.27
C VAL A 100 -4.41 0.78 -9.50
N LYS A 101 -4.70 -0.21 -10.34
CA LYS A 101 -5.36 0.02 -11.64
C LYS A 101 -6.83 0.41 -11.51
N TYR A 102 -7.57 -0.23 -10.60
CA TYR A 102 -9.03 -0.11 -10.56
C TYR A 102 -9.55 0.66 -9.35
N LEU A 103 -8.84 0.63 -8.23
CA LEU A 103 -9.31 1.22 -6.97
C LEU A 103 -8.42 2.37 -6.49
N GLY A 104 -7.23 2.53 -7.06
CA GLY A 104 -6.21 3.47 -6.61
C GLY A 104 -6.58 4.93 -6.87
N VAL A 105 -5.92 5.81 -6.14
CA VAL A 105 -6.04 7.26 -6.30
C VAL A 105 -4.78 7.76 -6.99
N LYS A 106 -4.90 8.29 -8.21
CA LYS A 106 -3.76 8.91 -8.88
C LYS A 106 -3.44 10.24 -8.21
N THR A 107 -2.19 10.48 -7.88
CA THR A 107 -1.76 11.73 -7.25
C THR A 107 -2.08 12.94 -8.14
N SER A 108 -1.93 12.79 -9.46
CA SER A 108 -2.30 13.81 -10.46
C SER A 108 -3.79 14.19 -10.50
N GLU A 109 -4.67 13.36 -9.93
CA GLU A 109 -6.12 13.61 -9.86
C GLU A 109 -6.53 14.28 -8.54
N ILE A 110 -5.63 14.42 -7.57
CA ILE A 110 -5.90 15.05 -6.28
C ILE A 110 -5.90 16.58 -6.43
N ASP A 111 -6.82 17.25 -5.74
CA ASP A 111 -6.80 18.69 -5.50
C ASP A 111 -5.96 18.97 -4.23
N PRO A 112 -4.73 19.51 -4.33
CA PRO A 112 -3.85 19.69 -3.17
C PRO A 112 -4.44 20.62 -2.10
N ALA A 113 -5.27 21.59 -2.49
CA ALA A 113 -5.92 22.52 -1.56
C ALA A 113 -7.01 21.84 -0.71
N SER A 114 -7.47 20.66 -1.13
CA SER A 114 -8.47 19.87 -0.39
C SER A 114 -7.87 18.94 0.65
N ILE A 115 -6.54 18.77 0.67
CA ILE A 115 -5.87 17.83 1.56
C ILE A 115 -6.02 18.31 3.00
N LYS A 116 -6.56 17.45 3.86
CA LYS A 116 -6.67 17.71 5.30
C LYS A 116 -6.03 16.57 6.06
N THR A 117 -5.02 16.91 6.85
CA THR A 117 -4.34 15.96 7.74
C THR A 117 -4.76 16.24 9.17
N PHE A 118 -5.21 15.19 9.86
CA PHE A 118 -5.64 15.24 11.25
C PHE A 118 -4.84 14.25 12.08
N GLY A 119 -4.45 14.65 13.29
CA GLY A 119 -3.63 13.81 14.16
C GLY A 119 -2.15 13.94 13.85
N ASP A 120 -1.40 12.84 13.95
CA ASP A 120 0.05 12.81 13.84
C ASP A 120 0.49 12.35 12.43
N PRO A 121 0.98 13.25 11.55
CA PRO A 121 1.41 12.89 10.19
C PRO A 121 2.56 11.88 10.17
N SER A 122 3.35 11.81 11.25
CA SER A 122 4.54 10.95 11.36
C SER A 122 4.25 9.54 11.91
N ILE A 123 2.97 9.21 12.15
CA ILE A 123 2.57 8.00 12.87
C ILE A 123 3.02 6.69 12.19
N THR A 124 3.25 6.69 10.89
CA THR A 124 3.77 5.53 10.16
C THR A 124 5.22 5.21 10.53
N SER A 125 5.97 6.21 10.99
CA SER A 125 7.39 6.12 11.39
C SER A 125 7.58 5.86 12.89
N ASN A 126 6.54 6.07 13.70
CA ASN A 126 6.57 5.91 15.17
C ASN A 126 6.97 4.51 15.66
N GLY A 127 6.82 3.46 14.83
CA GLY A 127 7.26 2.11 15.20
C GLY A 127 6.50 1.45 16.37
N GLY A 128 5.39 2.06 16.83
CA GLY A 128 4.62 1.59 17.97
C GLY A 128 5.14 2.08 19.32
N ALA A 129 6.03 3.08 19.32
CA ALA A 129 6.53 3.73 20.53
C ALA A 129 5.38 4.36 21.34
N SER A 130 4.40 4.97 20.67
CA SER A 130 3.23 5.58 21.30
C SER A 130 1.91 5.26 20.60
N ASN A 131 0.83 5.44 21.36
CA ASN A 131 -0.54 5.34 20.86
C ASN A 131 -0.89 6.64 20.13
N SER A 132 -1.06 6.58 18.82
CA SER A 132 -1.40 7.74 18.04
C SER A 132 -2.18 7.32 16.77
N TRP A 133 -2.68 8.31 16.05
CA TRP A 133 -3.50 8.12 14.87
C TRP A 133 -3.30 9.27 13.90
N CYS A 134 -3.51 8.98 12.62
CA CYS A 134 -3.56 9.97 11.56
C CYS A 134 -4.75 9.68 10.65
N LYS A 135 -5.42 10.74 10.22
CA LYS A 135 -6.43 10.67 9.18
C LYS A 135 -6.08 11.70 8.12
N VAL A 136 -5.99 11.27 6.88
CA VAL A 136 -5.83 12.15 5.73
C VAL A 136 -7.09 12.06 4.90
N GLU A 137 -7.61 13.20 4.47
CA GLU A 137 -8.73 13.31 3.54
C GLU A 137 -8.28 14.13 2.33
N CYS A 138 -8.79 13.79 1.15
CA CYS A 138 -8.61 14.59 -0.04
C CYS A 138 -9.85 14.49 -0.95
N ARG A 139 -9.97 15.49 -1.82
CA ARG A 139 -10.94 15.54 -2.91
C ARG A 139 -10.20 15.36 -4.23
N LEU A 140 -10.78 14.58 -5.13
CA LEU A 140 -10.32 14.42 -6.49
C LEU A 140 -10.92 15.53 -7.37
N LYS A 141 -10.30 15.79 -8.52
CA LYS A 141 -10.76 16.81 -9.49
C LYS A 141 -12.20 16.59 -9.97
N ASP A 142 -12.70 15.36 -9.94
CA ASP A 142 -14.09 15.02 -10.27
C ASP A 142 -15.07 15.09 -9.08
N GLY A 143 -14.64 15.66 -7.95
CA GLY A 143 -15.46 15.86 -6.76
C GLY A 143 -15.56 14.66 -5.83
N ARG A 144 -15.03 13.48 -6.20
CA ARG A 144 -15.01 12.32 -5.30
C ARG A 144 -14.09 12.58 -4.10
N GLU A 145 -14.50 12.12 -2.92
CA GLU A 145 -13.70 12.22 -1.70
C GLU A 145 -13.04 10.90 -1.35
N ARG A 146 -11.84 10.96 -0.80
CA ARG A 146 -11.03 9.80 -0.39
C ARG A 146 -10.43 10.05 0.99
N PHE A 147 -10.10 8.98 1.69
CA PHE A 147 -9.46 9.07 2.99
C PHE A 147 -8.47 7.93 3.26
N GLY A 148 -7.48 8.18 4.09
CA GLY A 148 -6.65 7.17 4.72
C GLY A 148 -6.74 7.33 6.23
N TYR A 149 -6.89 6.24 6.96
CA TYR A 149 -6.89 6.25 8.41
C TYR A 149 -5.90 5.24 8.97
N TYR A 150 -4.92 5.74 9.72
CA TYR A 150 -3.88 4.95 10.35
C TYR A 150 -3.97 5.09 11.87
N ARG A 151 -3.79 4.00 12.61
CA ARG A 151 -3.79 3.99 14.07
C ARG A 151 -2.81 2.97 14.63
N THR A 152 -2.07 3.38 15.65
CA THR A 152 -1.29 2.50 16.51
C THR A 152 -1.96 2.37 17.88
N ILE A 153 -2.00 1.14 18.39
CA ILE A 153 -2.48 0.84 19.75
C ILE A 153 -1.48 -0.13 20.39
N ARG A 154 -0.53 0.41 21.14
CA ARG A 154 0.35 -0.32 22.04
C ARG A 154 -0.47 -0.85 23.20
N TRP A 155 -0.54 -2.17 23.29
CA TRP A 155 -1.28 -2.87 24.34
C TRP A 155 -0.32 -3.60 25.31
N CYS A 156 0.96 -3.72 24.97
CA CYS A 156 2.00 -4.09 25.93
C CYS A 156 3.37 -3.48 25.56
N LYS A 157 4.40 -3.68 26.39
CA LYS A 157 5.75 -3.16 26.14
C LYS A 157 6.34 -3.64 24.82
N ARG A 158 6.03 -4.86 24.38
CA ARG A 158 6.64 -5.52 23.22
C ARG A 158 5.84 -5.39 21.92
N PHE A 159 4.52 -5.20 22.02
CA PHE A 159 3.63 -5.32 20.86
C PHE A 159 2.61 -4.18 20.77
N TYR A 160 2.25 -3.85 19.54
CA TYR A 160 1.19 -2.92 19.20
C TYR A 160 0.33 -3.43 18.05
N ALA A 161 -0.92 -2.99 18.04
CA ALA A 161 -1.82 -3.15 16.93
C ALA A 161 -1.62 -2.00 15.93
N ARG A 162 -1.47 -2.33 14.64
CA ARG A 162 -1.46 -1.38 13.52
C ARG A 162 -2.74 -1.56 12.71
N ILE A 163 -3.53 -0.50 12.61
CA ILE A 163 -4.71 -0.43 11.75
C ILE A 163 -4.41 0.58 10.64
N TYR A 164 -4.63 0.19 9.38
CA TYR A 164 -4.61 1.11 8.25
C TYR A 164 -5.75 0.77 7.29
N VAL A 165 -6.72 1.68 7.13
CA VAL A 165 -7.87 1.50 6.24
C VAL A 165 -8.06 2.67 5.29
N GLY A 166 -8.66 2.42 4.13
CA GLY A 166 -8.97 3.41 3.10
C GLY A 166 -7.98 3.34 1.94
N TRP A 167 -7.34 4.47 1.64
CA TRP A 167 -6.25 4.56 0.67
C TRP A 167 -4.93 4.89 1.36
N LYS A 168 -3.82 4.65 0.66
CA LYS A 168 -2.47 4.94 1.14
C LYS A 168 -2.15 6.45 1.30
N LEU A 169 -3.10 7.26 1.75
CA LEU A 169 -2.97 8.71 1.87
C LEU A 169 -1.99 9.18 2.96
N MET A 170 -1.50 8.30 3.83
CA MET A 170 -0.39 8.65 4.73
C MET A 170 0.87 9.09 3.97
N ASP A 171 1.02 8.63 2.71
CA ASP A 171 2.13 9.03 1.85
C ASP A 171 2.07 10.51 1.44
N ILE A 172 0.93 11.19 1.66
CA ILE A 172 0.72 12.63 1.42
C ILE A 172 0.27 13.36 2.70
N ALA A 173 0.52 12.79 3.88
CA ALA A 173 0.17 13.42 5.14
C ALA A 173 1.00 14.70 5.35
N GLY A 174 0.33 15.81 5.62
CA GLY A 174 0.96 17.14 5.74
C GLY A 174 1.13 17.89 4.42
N ALA A 175 0.77 17.29 3.29
CA ALA A 175 0.82 17.95 2.00
C ALA A 175 -0.23 19.07 1.87
N ASN A 176 0.12 20.13 1.15
CA ASN A 176 -0.68 21.31 0.87
C ASN A 176 -0.25 21.90 -0.49
N PRO A 177 -0.91 22.95 -1.02
CA PRO A 177 -0.56 23.52 -2.32
C PRO A 177 0.89 23.99 -2.46
N GLU A 178 1.52 24.47 -1.40
CA GLU A 178 2.87 25.06 -1.43
C GLU A 178 3.95 23.97 -1.51
N ASN A 179 3.77 22.86 -0.78
CA ASN A 179 4.74 21.76 -0.72
C ASN A 179 4.33 20.52 -1.52
N TRP A 180 3.23 20.56 -2.28
CA TRP A 180 2.70 19.39 -3.02
C TRP A 180 3.76 18.70 -3.88
N HIS A 181 4.62 19.50 -4.51
CA HIS A 181 5.72 19.06 -5.36
C HIS A 181 6.65 18.06 -4.63
N GLU A 182 6.98 18.30 -3.36
CA GLU A 182 7.83 17.41 -2.54
C GLU A 182 7.25 16.00 -2.37
N PHE A 183 5.91 15.87 -2.45
CA PHE A 183 5.21 14.59 -2.30
C PHE A 183 5.02 13.84 -3.62
N ILE A 184 5.31 14.48 -4.77
CA ILE A 184 5.09 13.90 -6.10
C ILE A 184 6.32 13.91 -7.01
N GLU A 185 7.36 14.67 -6.69
CA GLU A 185 8.52 14.90 -7.57
C GLU A 185 9.55 13.76 -7.57
N ASP A 186 9.49 12.83 -6.63
CA ASP A 186 10.28 11.60 -6.68
C ASP A 186 9.38 10.40 -6.93
N GLY A 187 9.73 9.62 -7.95
CA GLY A 187 8.92 8.59 -8.63
C GLY A 187 8.33 7.44 -7.82
N ASP A 188 8.19 7.56 -6.50
CA ASP A 188 7.86 6.45 -5.64
C ASP A 188 6.39 6.04 -5.69
N LYS A 189 5.40 6.95 -5.88
CA LYS A 189 3.97 6.56 -5.87
C LYS A 189 3.04 7.44 -6.71
N LYS A 190 2.98 7.17 -8.02
CA LYS A 190 1.99 7.81 -8.94
C LYS A 190 0.53 7.51 -8.56
N VAL A 191 0.31 6.39 -7.87
CA VAL A 191 -1.02 5.92 -7.47
C VAL A 191 -1.00 5.42 -6.02
N LEU A 192 -1.87 5.99 -5.19
CA LEU A 192 -2.07 5.58 -3.81
C LEU A 192 -3.08 4.43 -3.77
N LYS A 193 -2.59 3.19 -3.53
CA LYS A 193 -3.44 2.00 -3.48
C LYS A 193 -4.39 1.97 -2.28
N THR A 194 -5.46 1.19 -2.41
CA THR A 194 -6.33 0.84 -1.28
C THR A 194 -5.57 0.02 -0.23
N VAL A 195 -6.05 0.07 1.01
CA VAL A 195 -5.48 -0.67 2.14
C VAL A 195 -6.56 -0.99 3.17
N TRP A 196 -6.53 -2.20 3.71
CA TRP A 196 -7.33 -2.64 4.86
C TRP A 196 -6.47 -3.55 5.76
N ALA A 197 -5.39 -3.00 6.29
CA ALA A 197 -4.46 -3.75 7.11
C ALA A 197 -4.86 -3.74 8.59
N PHE A 198 -4.94 -4.92 9.21
CA PHE A 198 -4.97 -5.10 10.65
C PHE A 198 -3.84 -6.03 11.09
N HIS A 199 -2.88 -5.49 11.86
CA HIS A 199 -1.78 -6.26 12.42
C HIS A 199 -1.77 -6.12 13.95
N PRO A 200 -2.36 -7.05 14.71
CA PRO A 200 -2.49 -6.90 16.16
C PRO A 200 -1.17 -7.07 16.94
N MET A 201 -0.17 -7.72 16.33
CA MET A 201 1.04 -8.21 17.01
C MET A 201 2.34 -7.66 16.40
N ARG A 202 2.36 -6.42 15.90
CA ARG A 202 3.62 -5.81 15.43
C ARG A 202 4.54 -5.60 16.62
N LYS A 203 5.82 -5.98 16.49
CA LYS A 203 6.84 -5.68 17.51
C LYS A 203 7.12 -4.18 17.52
N VAL A 204 7.18 -3.60 18.72
CA VAL A 204 7.66 -2.23 18.91
C VAL A 204 9.11 -2.17 18.45
N LYS A 205 9.45 -1.18 17.63
CA LYS A 205 10.84 -0.87 17.27
C LYS A 205 11.37 0.12 18.30
N GLU A 206 12.50 -0.21 18.91
CA GLU A 206 13.27 0.66 19.80
C GLU A 206 14.20 1.56 18.97
#